data_AF-A0A921U023-F1
#
_entry.id   AF-A0A921U023-F1
#
_cell.length_a   1.000
_cell.length_b   1.000
_cell.length_c   1.000
_cell.angle_alpha   90.00
_cell.angle_beta   90.00
_cell.angle_gamma   90.00
#
_symmetry.space_group_name_H-M   'P 1'
#
loop_
_entity.id
_entity.type
_entity.pdbx_description
1 polymer ?
#
loop_
_entity_poly.entity_id
_entity_poly.type
_entity_poly.pdbx_seq_one_letter_code
_entity_poly.pdbx_strand_id
1 'polypeptide(L)'
;MESFPDRTHVWLWIRDYEAYLYAQVDRQGIACCPNRGSLHLHGAWAVHRLVRDGTDYVLFHSAASGRYLAQIEDSEDENYAYNSAVQCTYDSPEQDNVLFQARTAEDGSGDIFISNRRFGDWCYDNDTPMRWVVEAITQRLLPPELPVPPEPIAPQLVPIHGPLVPKYNRHSQLEPPQVELRRTIHYVRADDQGNFNPLQWRFLHFEGRSVFNLRRDLAAELGEANNVLGITLCARAGSSGRLTPLVINLPRNEKTMDIVVLTTESPAAQALVYPYVDAP
;
A
#
# COMPACT_ATOMS: atom_id res chain seq x y z
N MET A 1 -0.29 24.50 -1.25
CA MET A 1 -0.68 23.16 -1.75
C MET A 1 0.05 22.71 -3.02
N GLU A 2 0.89 23.53 -3.65
CA GLU A 2 1.60 23.14 -4.88
C GLU A 2 2.49 21.89 -4.70
N SER A 3 2.99 21.65 -3.48
CA SER A 3 3.80 20.47 -3.13
C SER A 3 3.03 19.14 -3.11
N PHE A 4 1.70 19.15 -3.17
CA PHE A 4 0.86 17.94 -3.13
C PHE A 4 -0.12 17.89 -4.32
N PRO A 5 0.35 17.70 -5.56
CA PRO A 5 -0.57 17.50 -6.69
C PRO A 5 -1.41 16.23 -6.49
N ASP A 6 -2.69 16.26 -6.87
CA ASP A 6 -3.57 15.08 -6.69
C ASP A 6 -3.10 13.90 -7.53
N ARG A 7 -3.22 12.67 -7.00
CA ARG A 7 -2.84 11.39 -7.64
C ARG A 7 -1.35 11.22 -7.94
N THR A 8 -0.48 12.12 -7.50
CA THR A 8 0.97 11.89 -7.56
C THR A 8 1.43 11.07 -6.38
N HIS A 9 2.66 10.57 -6.46
CA HIS A 9 3.30 9.85 -5.38
C HIS A 9 4.43 10.68 -4.81
N VAL A 10 4.62 10.62 -3.49
CA VAL A 10 5.65 11.36 -2.77
C VAL A 10 6.36 10.46 -1.75
N TRP A 11 7.63 10.77 -1.49
CA TRP A 11 8.29 10.38 -0.26
C TRP A 11 8.07 11.48 0.79
N LEU A 12 7.84 11.08 2.03
CA LEU A 12 7.70 11.99 3.16
C LEU A 12 8.94 11.86 4.03
N TRP A 13 9.89 12.79 3.87
CA TRP A 13 11.10 12.87 4.68
C TRP A 13 10.86 13.74 5.90
N ILE A 14 11.21 13.22 7.06
CA ILE A 14 11.10 13.92 8.34
C ILE A 14 12.49 14.48 8.66
N ARG A 15 12.62 15.80 8.65
CA ARG A 15 13.89 16.48 8.89
C ARG A 15 14.43 16.24 10.29
N ASP A 16 13.56 16.23 11.30
CA ASP A 16 13.95 16.10 12.70
C ASP A 16 14.38 14.67 13.09
N TYR A 17 13.95 13.65 12.34
CA TYR A 17 14.38 12.25 12.51
C TYR A 17 15.41 11.80 11.47
N GLU A 18 15.72 12.65 10.49
CA GLU A 18 16.53 12.30 9.32
C GLU A 18 16.10 10.96 8.70
N ALA A 19 14.79 10.81 8.48
CA ALA A 19 14.22 9.54 8.04
C ALA A 19 12.93 9.69 7.22
N TYR A 20 12.69 8.76 6.30
CA TYR A 20 11.45 8.66 5.54
C TYR A 20 10.37 7.90 6.29
N LEU A 21 9.15 8.41 6.25
CA LEU A 21 7.96 7.73 6.73
C LEU A 21 7.53 6.60 5.77
N TYR A 22 7.32 5.40 6.29
CA TYR A 22 6.88 4.27 5.48
C TYR A 22 5.83 3.38 6.17
N ALA A 23 5.03 2.73 5.34
CA ALA A 23 4.01 1.77 5.73
C ALA A 23 4.65 0.40 6.02
N GLN A 24 4.54 -0.10 7.25
CA GLN A 24 5.03 -1.44 7.57
C GLN A 24 4.28 -2.52 6.79
N VAL A 25 5.01 -3.53 6.30
CA VAL A 25 4.49 -4.58 5.40
C VAL A 25 3.36 -5.39 6.03
N ASP A 26 3.52 -5.79 7.29
CA ASP A 26 2.66 -6.81 7.92
C ASP A 26 1.90 -6.30 9.16
N ARG A 27 2.21 -5.08 9.60
CA ARG A 27 1.62 -4.42 10.76
C ARG A 27 0.77 -3.24 10.30
N GLN A 28 -0.19 -2.85 11.13
CA GLN A 28 -0.92 -1.59 10.90
C GLN A 28 -0.08 -0.36 11.24
N GLY A 29 1.18 -0.54 11.65
CA GLY A 29 2.06 0.53 12.07
C GLY A 29 2.66 1.30 10.92
N ILE A 30 3.17 2.47 11.30
CA ILE A 30 4.04 3.32 10.52
C ILE A 30 5.43 3.25 11.16
N ALA A 31 6.47 3.42 10.36
CA ALA A 31 7.84 3.50 10.85
C ALA A 31 8.67 4.47 10.01
N CYS A 32 9.89 4.72 10.47
CA CYS A 32 10.83 5.62 9.83
C CYS A 32 12.09 4.87 9.39
N CYS A 33 12.65 5.20 8.23
CA CYS A 33 13.92 4.65 7.75
C CYS A 33 14.79 5.76 7.15
N PRO A 34 16.07 5.91 7.57
CA PRO A 34 16.99 6.86 6.96
C PRO A 34 17.32 6.54 5.50
N ASN A 35 17.27 5.25 5.12
CA ASN A 35 17.69 4.79 3.80
C ASN A 35 16.50 4.63 2.85
N ARG A 36 16.36 5.56 1.89
CA ARG A 36 15.35 5.53 0.83
C ARG A 36 15.35 4.21 0.04
N GLY A 37 16.54 3.68 -0.26
CA GLY A 37 16.70 2.48 -1.11
C GLY A 37 16.12 1.20 -0.51
N SER A 38 15.86 1.17 0.80
CA SER A 38 15.27 0.00 1.48
C SER A 38 13.74 0.04 1.55
N LEU A 39 13.11 1.15 1.14
CA LEU A 39 11.67 1.35 1.30
C LEU A 39 10.84 0.69 0.20
N HIS A 40 11.36 0.64 -1.02
CA HIS A 40 10.61 0.22 -2.21
C HIS A 40 9.20 0.87 -2.22
N LEU A 41 8.15 0.12 -2.55
CA LEU A 41 6.78 0.64 -2.61
C LEU A 41 6.20 1.02 -1.23
N HIS A 42 6.81 0.58 -0.13
CA HIS A 42 6.28 0.79 1.22
C HIS A 42 6.46 2.22 1.73
N GLY A 43 7.47 2.96 1.24
CA GLY A 43 7.62 4.38 1.58
C GLY A 43 6.93 5.35 0.61
N ALA A 44 6.36 4.85 -0.49
CA ALA A 44 5.67 5.69 -1.46
C ALA A 44 4.22 5.95 -1.02
N TRP A 45 3.88 7.24 -0.93
CA TRP A 45 2.55 7.70 -0.54
C TRP A 45 1.87 8.39 -1.72
N ALA A 46 0.70 7.88 -2.11
CA ALA A 46 -0.15 8.54 -3.09
C ALA A 46 -0.94 9.68 -2.44
N VAL A 47 -0.93 10.83 -3.10
CA VAL A 47 -1.61 12.04 -2.65
C VAL A 47 -3.07 11.98 -3.07
N HIS A 48 -3.96 12.14 -2.08
CA HIS A 48 -5.40 12.28 -2.27
C HIS A 48 -5.82 13.65 -1.75
N ARG A 49 -6.13 14.57 -2.67
CA ARG A 49 -6.68 15.90 -2.35
C ARG A 49 -8.19 15.86 -2.20
N LEU A 50 -8.69 16.59 -1.20
CA LEU A 50 -10.12 16.74 -0.94
C LEU A 50 -10.40 18.16 -0.47
N VAL A 51 -11.50 18.77 -0.92
CA VAL A 51 -12.01 20.03 -0.34
C VAL A 51 -13.26 19.71 0.46
N ARG A 52 -13.35 20.20 1.70
CA ARG A 52 -14.53 20.05 2.55
C ARG A 52 -14.77 21.31 3.36
N ASP A 53 -16.01 21.81 3.31
CA ASP A 53 -16.43 23.03 4.00
C ASP A 53 -15.49 24.22 3.74
N GLY A 54 -15.00 24.33 2.48
CA GLY A 54 -14.03 25.35 2.06
C GLY A 54 -12.60 25.12 2.56
N THR A 55 -12.32 24.05 3.29
CA THR A 55 -10.99 23.66 3.76
C THR A 55 -10.37 22.65 2.81
N ASP A 56 -9.14 22.92 2.37
CA ASP A 56 -8.33 22.00 1.60
C ASP A 56 -7.65 20.97 2.50
N TYR A 57 -7.86 19.70 2.21
CA TYR A 57 -7.22 18.57 2.88
C TYR A 57 -6.34 17.77 1.91
N VAL A 58 -5.29 17.20 2.47
CA VAL A 58 -4.45 16.18 1.86
C VAL A 58 -4.55 14.91 2.69
N LEU A 59 -4.77 13.80 2.03
CA LEU A 59 -4.72 12.46 2.59
C LEU A 59 -3.58 11.71 1.89
N PHE A 60 -2.94 10.80 2.61
CA PHE A 60 -1.87 9.96 2.09
C PHE A 60 -2.30 8.51 2.14
N HIS A 61 -2.30 7.81 1.01
CA HIS A 61 -2.50 6.36 1.00
C HIS A 61 -1.29 5.63 0.47
N SER A 62 -0.93 4.52 1.12
CA SER A 62 0.24 3.74 0.77
C SER A 62 0.11 3.16 -0.64
N ALA A 63 1.13 3.33 -1.48
CA ALA A 63 1.16 2.69 -2.80
C ALA A 63 1.25 1.15 -2.71
N ALA A 64 1.70 0.62 -1.57
CA ALA A 64 1.85 -0.80 -1.32
C ALA A 64 0.54 -1.51 -0.93
N SER A 65 -0.33 -0.83 -0.17
CA SER A 65 -1.52 -1.44 0.46
C SER A 65 -2.82 -0.71 0.15
N GLY A 66 -2.76 0.52 -0.35
CA GLY A 66 -3.89 1.44 -0.50
C GLY A 66 -4.44 1.99 0.81
N ARG A 67 -3.89 1.59 1.96
CA ARG A 67 -4.33 2.04 3.29
C ARG A 67 -3.89 3.46 3.56
N TYR A 68 -4.72 4.20 4.29
CA TYR A 68 -4.53 5.61 4.58
C TYR A 68 -3.64 5.79 5.80
N LEU A 69 -2.74 6.77 5.75
CA LEU A 69 -2.06 7.31 6.90
C LEU A 69 -3.10 7.99 7.80
N ALA A 70 -3.11 7.64 9.07
CA ALA A 70 -3.97 8.27 10.06
C ALA A 70 -3.18 8.61 11.30
N GLN A 71 -3.54 9.74 11.91
CA GLN A 71 -3.09 10.10 13.23
C GLN A 71 -4.01 9.47 14.29
N ILE A 72 -3.45 9.07 15.42
CA ILE A 72 -4.18 8.54 16.58
C ILE A 72 -3.73 9.32 17.82
N GLU A 73 -4.47 9.17 18.91
CA GLU A 73 -4.03 9.72 20.20
C GLU A 73 -2.76 8.98 20.64
N ASP A 74 -1.80 9.73 21.19
CA ASP A 74 -0.60 9.13 21.78
C ASP A 74 -1.03 8.10 22.83
N SER A 75 -0.59 6.86 22.66
CA SER A 75 -0.65 5.90 23.76
C SER A 75 0.26 6.41 24.88
N GLU A 76 -0.17 6.29 26.14
CA GLU A 76 0.58 6.69 27.34
C GLU A 76 1.99 6.06 27.47
N ASP A 77 2.36 5.15 26.56
CA ASP A 77 3.70 4.57 26.43
C ASP A 77 4.68 5.55 25.76
N GLU A 78 5.45 6.25 26.60
CA GLU A 78 6.54 7.17 26.26
C GLU A 78 7.60 6.56 25.31
N ASN A 79 7.53 6.88 24.02
CA ASN A 79 8.68 7.33 23.21
C ASN A 79 8.31 7.36 21.72
N TYR A 80 8.53 8.53 21.09
CA TYR A 80 8.47 8.84 19.65
C TYR A 80 7.11 9.29 19.10
N ALA A 81 7.06 10.53 18.61
CA ALA A 81 5.86 11.17 18.07
C ALA A 81 5.34 10.61 16.73
N TYR A 82 6.06 9.65 16.10
CA TYR A 82 5.49 8.82 15.02
C TYR A 82 4.69 7.62 15.53
N ASN A 83 4.70 7.30 16.84
CA ASN A 83 3.82 6.30 17.44
C ASN A 83 2.35 6.71 17.39
N SER A 84 2.09 8.00 17.22
CA SER A 84 0.78 8.56 16.96
C SER A 84 0.26 8.32 15.53
N ALA A 85 0.86 7.43 14.74
CA ALA A 85 0.41 7.16 13.38
C ALA A 85 0.26 5.68 13.03
N VAL A 86 -0.80 5.40 12.27
CA VAL A 86 -1.17 4.05 11.82
C VAL A 86 -1.63 4.07 10.37
N GLN A 87 -1.76 2.87 9.81
CA GLN A 87 -2.46 2.60 8.56
C GLN A 87 -3.89 2.15 8.85
N CYS A 88 -4.87 2.83 8.25
CA CYS A 88 -6.29 2.50 8.39
C CYS A 88 -7.02 2.42 7.03
N THR A 89 -8.28 2.00 7.07
CA THR A 89 -9.22 2.18 5.96
C THR A 89 -9.82 3.58 5.99
N TYR A 90 -10.25 4.10 4.85
CA TYR A 90 -11.00 5.35 4.76
C TYR A 90 -12.45 5.02 4.41
N ASP A 91 -13.31 4.95 5.42
CA ASP A 91 -14.65 4.38 5.27
C ASP A 91 -15.77 5.41 5.18
N SER A 92 -15.59 6.57 5.78
CA SER A 92 -16.56 7.65 5.75
C SER A 92 -15.86 8.95 5.42
N PRO A 93 -16.49 9.85 4.64
CA PRO A 93 -16.03 11.22 4.55
C PRO A 93 -15.75 11.80 5.94
N GLU A 94 -16.64 11.61 6.90
CA GLU A 94 -16.56 12.16 8.27
C GLU A 94 -15.33 11.72 9.07
N GLN A 95 -14.61 10.69 8.63
CA GLN A 95 -13.38 10.23 9.27
C GLN A 95 -12.31 11.33 9.21
N ASP A 96 -12.01 11.92 10.35
CA ASP A 96 -11.17 13.11 10.51
C ASP A 96 -9.68 12.79 10.64
N ASN A 97 -9.36 11.63 11.20
CA ASN A 97 -8.00 11.24 11.54
C ASN A 97 -7.05 11.01 10.35
N VAL A 98 -7.59 10.92 9.14
CA VAL A 98 -6.84 10.83 7.87
C VAL A 98 -6.71 12.17 7.15
N LEU A 99 -7.44 13.20 7.61
CA LEU A 99 -7.54 14.49 6.94
C LEU A 99 -6.46 15.44 7.45
N PHE A 100 -5.43 15.64 6.65
CA PHE A 100 -4.34 16.53 7.00
C PHE A 100 -4.44 17.87 6.27
N GLN A 101 -3.98 18.93 6.93
CA GLN A 101 -3.69 20.22 6.32
C GLN A 101 -2.17 20.38 6.27
N ALA A 102 -1.68 20.89 5.14
CA ALA A 102 -0.26 21.11 4.92
C ALA A 102 0.01 22.58 4.66
N ARG A 103 0.92 23.17 5.45
CA ARG A 103 1.36 24.56 5.32
C ARG A 103 2.86 24.61 5.07
N THR A 104 3.29 25.54 4.22
CA THR A 104 4.72 25.78 3.99
C THR A 104 5.27 26.66 5.09
N ALA A 105 6.48 26.37 5.55
CA ALA A 105 7.21 27.19 6.51
C ALA A 105 7.52 28.57 5.93
N GLU A 106 7.35 29.61 6.74
CA GLU A 106 7.55 31.02 6.33
C GLU A 106 9.02 31.46 6.38
N ASP A 107 9.90 30.60 6.88
CA ASP A 107 11.34 30.85 7.02
C ASP A 107 12.15 30.68 5.72
N GLY A 108 11.48 30.34 4.62
CA GLY A 108 12.11 30.10 3.31
C GLY A 108 12.84 28.76 3.19
N SER A 109 12.75 27.88 4.19
CA SER A 109 13.39 26.54 4.16
C SER A 109 12.75 25.59 3.15
N GLY A 110 11.53 25.89 2.70
CA GLY A 110 10.71 25.00 1.89
C GLY A 110 10.07 23.85 2.67
N ASP A 111 10.23 23.82 3.99
CA ASP A 111 9.61 22.80 4.85
C ASP A 111 8.09 22.89 4.83
N ILE A 112 7.48 21.74 5.05
CA ILE A 112 6.05 21.60 5.24
C ILE A 112 5.77 21.22 6.68
N PHE A 113 4.77 21.85 7.29
CA PHE A 113 4.15 21.38 8.52
C PHE A 113 2.83 20.69 8.19
N ILE A 114 2.66 19.49 8.73
CA ILE A 114 1.45 18.67 8.57
C ILE A 114 0.66 18.73 9.88
N SER A 115 -0.64 18.95 9.77
CA SER A 115 -1.54 19.06 10.92
C SER A 115 -2.85 18.34 10.67
N ASN A 116 -3.51 17.88 11.72
CA ASN A 116 -4.85 17.32 11.67
C ASN A 116 -5.80 18.22 12.48
N ARG A 117 -7.06 18.34 12.04
CA ARG A 117 -8.04 19.20 12.73
C ARG A 117 -8.30 18.78 14.18
N ARG A 118 -8.29 17.48 14.47
CA ARG A 118 -8.54 16.93 15.80
C ARG A 118 -7.30 16.94 16.67
N PHE A 119 -6.15 16.56 16.10
CA PHE A 119 -4.92 16.33 16.86
C PHE A 119 -3.94 17.51 16.86
N GLY A 120 -4.21 18.55 16.06
CA GLY A 120 -3.32 19.70 15.92
C GLY A 120 -2.13 19.41 15.02
N ASP A 121 -1.04 20.12 15.25
CA ASP A 121 0.20 19.91 14.50
C ASP A 121 0.80 18.55 14.81
N TRP A 122 1.38 17.91 13.79
CA TRP A 122 2.16 16.72 14.02
C TRP A 122 3.53 17.14 14.54
N CYS A 123 3.70 17.05 15.85
CA CYS A 123 4.90 17.52 16.54
C CYS A 123 5.96 16.41 16.67
N TYR A 124 7.22 16.80 16.81
CA TYR A 124 8.35 15.90 17.11
C TYR A 124 8.45 15.61 18.62
N ASP A 125 8.12 16.63 19.43
CA ASP A 125 7.96 16.60 20.89
C ASP A 125 6.61 17.21 21.25
N ASN A 126 6.38 17.58 22.52
CA ASN A 126 5.07 18.06 22.97
C ASN A 126 4.57 19.31 22.23
N ASP A 127 5.45 20.18 21.75
CA ASP A 127 5.05 21.51 21.24
C ASP A 127 5.76 21.94 19.95
N THR A 128 6.76 21.18 19.48
CA THR A 128 7.55 21.54 18.30
C THR A 128 7.01 20.86 17.04
N PRO A 129 6.39 21.61 16.10
CA PRO A 129 5.88 21.03 14.86
C PRO A 129 7.00 20.39 14.04
N MET A 130 6.76 19.18 13.57
CA MET A 130 7.74 18.43 12.82
C MET A 130 7.90 19.00 11.41
N ARG A 131 9.14 19.05 10.92
CA ARG A 131 9.49 19.59 9.60
C ARG A 131 9.54 18.49 8.57
N TRP A 132 8.68 18.60 7.56
CA TRP A 132 8.54 17.62 6.49
C TRP A 132 9.12 18.15 5.20
N VAL A 133 9.90 17.31 4.52
CA VAL A 133 10.31 17.52 3.13
C VAL A 133 9.53 16.53 2.26
N VAL A 134 8.87 17.08 1.24
CA VAL A 134 8.05 16.30 0.30
C VAL A 134 8.85 16.11 -0.99
N GLU A 135 9.27 14.88 -1.25
CA GLU A 135 10.00 14.54 -2.47
C GLU A 135 9.04 13.91 -3.47
N ALA A 136 8.90 14.51 -4.65
CA ALA A 136 8.06 13.95 -5.70
C ALA A 136 8.67 12.64 -6.24
N ILE A 137 7.82 11.62 -6.42
CA ILE A 137 8.19 10.36 -7.08
C ILE A 137 7.75 10.43 -8.53
N THR A 138 8.70 10.23 -9.45
CA THR A 138 8.43 10.14 -10.88
C THR A 138 7.42 9.03 -11.15
N GLN A 139 6.45 9.32 -12.00
CA GLN A 139 5.44 8.33 -12.42
C GLN A 139 6.04 7.40 -13.49
N ARG A 140 5.71 6.11 -13.41
CA ARG A 140 6.02 5.16 -14.49
C ARG A 140 5.05 5.36 -15.64
N LEU A 141 5.56 5.23 -16.86
CA LEU A 141 4.74 5.22 -18.08
C LEU A 141 3.93 3.93 -18.23
N LEU A 142 4.42 2.83 -17.65
CA LEU A 142 3.82 1.51 -17.74
C LEU A 142 3.73 0.85 -16.35
N PRO A 143 2.73 -0.01 -16.13
CA PRO A 143 2.66 -0.83 -14.93
C PRO A 143 3.98 -1.59 -14.71
N PRO A 144 4.49 -1.68 -13.48
CA PRO A 144 5.63 -2.54 -13.19
C PRO A 144 5.28 -4.01 -13.44
N GLU A 145 6.30 -4.81 -13.76
CA GLU A 145 6.14 -6.26 -13.82
C GLU A 145 5.78 -6.80 -12.43
N LEU A 146 4.84 -7.74 -12.39
CA LEU A 146 4.46 -8.36 -11.14
C LEU A 146 5.56 -9.29 -10.63
N PRO A 147 5.76 -9.40 -9.31
CA PRO A 147 6.63 -10.42 -8.73
C PRO A 147 6.21 -11.82 -9.18
N VAL A 148 7.10 -12.51 -9.89
CA VAL A 148 6.89 -13.89 -10.31
C VAL A 148 6.92 -14.79 -9.06
N PRO A 149 5.93 -15.68 -8.86
CA PRO A 149 6.00 -16.65 -7.77
C PRO A 149 7.28 -17.49 -7.90
N PRO A 150 7.99 -17.79 -6.80
CA PRO A 150 9.11 -18.73 -6.87
C PRO A 150 8.60 -20.05 -7.44
N GLU A 151 9.35 -20.63 -8.38
CA GLU A 151 9.01 -21.96 -8.92
C GLU A 151 8.93 -22.96 -7.76
N PRO A 152 7.95 -23.88 -7.76
CA PRO A 152 7.94 -24.98 -6.81
C PRO A 152 9.28 -25.71 -6.93
N ILE A 153 10.10 -25.70 -5.88
CA ILE A 153 11.36 -26.44 -5.87
C ILE A 153 10.99 -27.91 -6.06
N ALA A 154 11.28 -28.46 -7.24
CA ALA A 154 11.06 -29.87 -7.50
C ALA A 154 11.85 -30.67 -6.43
N PRO A 155 11.22 -31.65 -5.76
CA PRO A 155 11.93 -32.45 -4.76
C PRO A 155 13.13 -33.09 -5.45
N GLN A 156 14.35 -32.80 -4.97
CA GLN A 156 15.52 -33.47 -5.51
C GLN A 156 15.46 -34.94 -5.08
N LEU A 157 15.23 -35.83 -6.05
CA LEU A 157 15.26 -37.28 -5.83
C LEU A 157 16.72 -37.72 -5.77
N VAL A 158 17.11 -38.42 -4.71
CA VAL A 158 18.42 -39.07 -4.66
C VAL A 158 18.30 -40.58 -4.53
N PRO A 159 19.24 -41.34 -5.13
CA PRO A 159 19.30 -42.77 -4.93
C PRO A 159 19.85 -43.06 -3.53
N ILE A 160 19.10 -43.79 -2.70
CA ILE A 160 19.62 -44.43 -1.49
C ILE A 160 19.29 -45.92 -1.60
N HIS A 161 20.24 -46.71 -2.10
CA HIS A 161 20.23 -48.19 -2.11
C HIS A 161 18.84 -48.86 -2.29
N GLY A 162 18.04 -48.37 -3.24
CA GLY A 162 16.62 -48.74 -3.37
C GLY A 162 15.78 -47.64 -4.03
N PRO A 163 14.43 -47.71 -3.96
CA PRO A 163 13.54 -46.76 -4.63
C PRO A 163 13.87 -45.30 -4.30
N LEU A 164 13.67 -44.43 -5.31
CA LEU A 164 13.92 -42.99 -5.21
C LEU A 164 13.12 -42.39 -4.05
N VAL A 165 13.83 -41.73 -3.12
CA VAL A 165 13.21 -41.00 -2.00
C VAL A 165 13.46 -39.50 -2.13
N PRO A 166 12.47 -38.64 -1.81
CA PRO A 166 12.66 -37.20 -1.78
C PRO A 166 13.74 -36.81 -0.78
N LYS A 167 14.76 -36.06 -1.22
CA LYS A 167 15.76 -35.47 -0.33
C LYS A 167 15.27 -34.12 0.16
N TYR A 168 14.80 -34.05 1.40
CA TYR A 168 14.62 -32.77 2.08
C TYR A 168 15.98 -32.31 2.59
N ASN A 169 16.61 -31.36 1.89
CA ASN A 169 17.82 -30.71 2.39
C ASN A 169 17.44 -29.90 3.63
N ARG A 170 17.86 -30.37 4.81
CA ARG A 170 17.70 -29.68 6.11
C ARG A 170 18.35 -28.28 6.16
N HIS A 171 19.08 -27.88 5.11
CA HIS A 171 19.83 -26.63 5.00
C HIS A 171 19.42 -25.74 3.82
N SER A 172 18.43 -26.13 3.00
CA SER A 172 17.86 -25.22 2.01
C SER A 172 16.68 -24.48 2.60
N GLN A 173 16.92 -23.21 2.91
CA GLN A 173 15.95 -22.15 3.22
C GLN A 173 15.39 -22.15 4.65
N LEU A 174 16.04 -21.32 5.49
CA LEU A 174 15.43 -20.56 6.59
C LEU A 174 14.41 -19.54 6.05
N GLU A 175 13.46 -19.96 5.20
CA GLU A 175 12.13 -19.35 5.30
C GLU A 175 11.39 -20.22 6.32
N PRO A 176 10.85 -19.66 7.42
CA PRO A 176 9.97 -20.43 8.29
C PRO A 176 8.90 -21.10 7.42
N PRO A 177 8.43 -22.32 7.77
CA PRO A 177 7.41 -23.01 6.98
C PRO A 177 6.37 -21.98 6.61
N GLN A 178 6.15 -21.78 5.30
CA GLN A 178 5.17 -20.81 4.83
C GLN A 178 3.89 -21.16 5.57
N VAL A 179 3.57 -20.40 6.62
CA VAL A 179 2.26 -20.47 7.23
C VAL A 179 1.34 -20.24 6.04
N GLU A 180 0.51 -21.23 5.73
CA GLU A 180 -0.43 -21.16 4.62
C GLU A 180 -1.38 -20.02 4.94
N LEU A 181 -0.95 -18.80 4.64
CA LEU A 181 -1.65 -17.57 4.95
C LEU A 181 -2.89 -17.58 4.07
N ARG A 182 -4.00 -17.97 4.67
CA ARG A 182 -5.29 -18.00 4.01
C ARG A 182 -6.03 -16.73 4.37
N ARG A 183 -6.42 -15.96 3.36
CA ARG A 183 -7.21 -14.74 3.56
C ARG A 183 -8.46 -14.77 2.70
N THR A 184 -9.46 -14.02 3.15
CA THR A 184 -10.62 -13.73 2.33
C THR A 184 -10.32 -12.54 1.42
N ILE A 185 -10.54 -12.71 0.13
CA ILE A 185 -10.56 -11.62 -0.84
C ILE A 185 -12.02 -11.30 -1.10
N HIS A 186 -12.43 -10.11 -0.68
CA HIS A 186 -13.71 -9.54 -1.03
C HIS A 186 -13.48 -8.77 -2.32
N TYR A 187 -14.14 -9.14 -3.42
CA TYR A 187 -13.86 -8.54 -4.72
C TYR A 187 -15.09 -8.19 -5.52
N VAL A 188 -14.94 -7.24 -6.42
CA VAL A 188 -15.97 -6.84 -7.39
C VAL A 188 -15.30 -6.48 -8.71
N ARG A 189 -15.98 -6.75 -9.82
CA ARG A 189 -15.55 -6.27 -11.14
C ARG A 189 -16.18 -4.92 -11.43
N ALA A 190 -15.37 -3.96 -11.84
CA ALA A 190 -15.84 -2.67 -12.31
C ALA A 190 -16.12 -2.68 -13.81
N ASP A 191 -16.90 -1.69 -14.25
CA ASP A 191 -17.03 -1.32 -15.65
C ASP A 191 -15.76 -0.61 -16.17
N ASP A 192 -15.77 -0.26 -17.45
CA ASP A 192 -14.63 0.40 -18.13
C ASP A 192 -14.29 1.78 -17.56
N GLN A 193 -15.22 2.41 -16.84
CA GLN A 193 -15.04 3.71 -16.19
C GLN A 193 -14.67 3.57 -14.70
N GLY A 194 -14.52 2.33 -14.21
CA GLY A 194 -14.14 2.04 -12.84
C GLY A 194 -15.30 2.08 -11.85
N ASN A 195 -16.54 2.16 -12.33
CA ASN A 195 -17.73 2.08 -11.47
C ASN A 195 -18.08 0.63 -11.22
N PHE A 196 -18.59 0.34 -10.03
CA PHE A 196 -19.04 -0.98 -9.65
C PHE A 196 -20.23 -0.88 -8.69
N ASN A 197 -21.09 -1.89 -8.71
CA ASN A 197 -22.22 -1.96 -7.81
C ASN A 197 -21.78 -2.48 -6.42
N PRO A 198 -21.98 -1.72 -5.33
CA PRO A 198 -21.66 -2.17 -3.97
C PRO A 198 -22.38 -3.44 -3.50
N LEU A 199 -23.43 -3.88 -4.21
CA LEU A 199 -24.16 -5.12 -3.90
C LEU A 199 -23.62 -6.35 -4.65
N GLN A 200 -22.67 -6.17 -5.57
CA GLN A 200 -22.13 -7.24 -6.42
C GLN A 200 -20.80 -7.80 -5.93
N TRP A 201 -20.39 -7.45 -4.71
CA TRP A 201 -19.18 -8.01 -4.14
C TRP A 201 -19.32 -9.52 -3.90
N ARG A 202 -18.23 -10.24 -4.13
CA ARG A 202 -18.10 -11.68 -4.00
C ARG A 202 -16.90 -11.99 -3.11
N PHE A 203 -16.83 -13.24 -2.65
CA PHE A 203 -15.74 -13.69 -1.81
C PHE A 203 -14.94 -14.79 -2.52
N LEU A 204 -13.62 -14.70 -2.46
CA LEU A 204 -12.67 -15.73 -2.87
C LEU A 204 -11.76 -16.03 -1.68
N HIS A 205 -11.55 -17.31 -1.38
CA HIS A 205 -10.50 -17.69 -0.43
C HIS A 205 -9.18 -17.79 -1.18
N PHE A 206 -8.18 -17.03 -0.75
CA PHE A 206 -6.87 -17.00 -1.37
C PHE A 206 -5.81 -17.49 -0.40
N GLU A 207 -4.95 -18.38 -0.89
CA GLU A 207 -3.85 -18.96 -0.14
C GLU A 207 -2.51 -18.42 -0.65
N GLY A 208 -1.71 -17.91 0.29
CA GLY A 208 -0.40 -17.34 0.01
C GLY A 208 -0.41 -15.82 -0.14
N ARG A 209 0.55 -15.33 -0.92
CA ARG A 209 0.88 -13.90 -1.01
C ARG A 209 1.13 -13.39 -2.42
N SER A 210 1.22 -14.29 -3.40
CA SER A 210 1.59 -13.87 -4.74
C SER A 210 0.46 -13.09 -5.39
N VAL A 211 0.70 -11.82 -5.72
CA VAL A 211 -0.26 -11.01 -6.47
C VAL A 211 -0.49 -11.57 -7.87
N PHE A 212 0.50 -12.24 -8.44
CA PHE A 212 0.37 -12.96 -9.70
C PHE A 212 -0.59 -14.14 -9.59
N ASN A 213 -0.45 -14.98 -8.56
CA ASN A 213 -1.38 -16.10 -8.34
C ASN A 213 -2.79 -15.59 -8.04
N LEU A 214 -2.92 -14.53 -7.25
CA LEU A 214 -4.21 -13.90 -6.99
C LEU A 214 -4.87 -13.40 -8.28
N ARG A 215 -4.10 -12.78 -9.17
CA ARG A 215 -4.59 -12.34 -10.49
C ARG A 215 -5.08 -13.53 -11.32
N ARG A 216 -4.33 -14.63 -11.35
CA ARG A 216 -4.75 -15.85 -12.03
C ARG A 216 -6.05 -16.40 -11.46
N ASP A 217 -6.16 -16.50 -10.14
CA ASP A 217 -7.32 -17.09 -9.46
C ASP A 217 -8.57 -16.20 -9.66
N LEU A 218 -8.44 -14.88 -9.56
CA LEU A 218 -9.53 -13.95 -9.87
C LEU A 218 -9.92 -13.95 -11.36
N ALA A 219 -8.96 -14.10 -12.28
CA ALA A 219 -9.27 -14.25 -13.69
C ALA A 219 -10.09 -15.52 -13.95
N ALA A 220 -9.77 -16.63 -13.27
CA ALA A 220 -10.56 -17.86 -13.35
C ALA A 220 -11.99 -17.68 -12.81
N GLU A 221 -12.15 -17.04 -11.64
CA GLU A 221 -13.46 -16.72 -11.05
C GLU A 221 -14.33 -15.83 -11.94
N LEU A 222 -13.70 -15.02 -12.79
CA LEU A 222 -14.37 -14.13 -13.75
C LEU A 222 -14.57 -14.76 -15.14
N GLY A 223 -14.20 -16.03 -15.34
CA GLY A 223 -14.31 -16.72 -16.64
C GLY A 223 -13.25 -16.30 -17.68
N GLU A 224 -12.15 -15.66 -17.24
CA GLU A 224 -11.05 -15.14 -18.06
C GLU A 224 -9.72 -15.87 -17.81
N ALA A 225 -9.77 -17.14 -17.41
CA ALA A 225 -8.57 -17.93 -17.07
C ALA A 225 -7.50 -17.95 -18.18
N ASN A 226 -7.91 -17.84 -19.45
CA ASN A 226 -6.99 -17.81 -20.60
C ASN A 226 -6.37 -16.43 -20.88
N ASN A 227 -6.79 -15.39 -20.15
CA ASN A 227 -6.31 -14.02 -20.32
C ASN A 227 -6.03 -13.35 -18.96
N VAL A 228 -5.14 -13.95 -18.16
CA VAL A 228 -4.77 -13.45 -16.83
C VAL A 228 -4.25 -12.01 -16.85
N LEU A 229 -3.60 -11.59 -17.96
CA LEU A 229 -3.11 -10.22 -18.13
C LEU A 229 -4.21 -9.23 -18.54
N GLY A 230 -5.39 -9.72 -18.94
CA GLY A 230 -6.56 -8.92 -19.29
C GLY A 230 -7.23 -8.22 -18.12
N ILE A 231 -6.84 -8.56 -16.89
CA ILE A 231 -7.33 -7.91 -15.66
C ILE A 231 -6.22 -7.21 -14.88
N THR A 232 -6.58 -6.08 -14.28
CA THR A 232 -5.76 -5.31 -13.35
C THR A 232 -6.43 -5.29 -11.98
N LEU A 233 -5.66 -5.62 -10.93
CA LEU A 233 -6.17 -5.68 -9.56
C LEU A 233 -5.86 -4.38 -8.82
N CYS A 234 -6.87 -3.81 -8.17
CA CYS A 234 -6.69 -2.64 -7.31
C CYS A 234 -7.20 -2.93 -5.90
N ALA A 235 -6.39 -2.66 -4.88
CA ALA A 235 -6.86 -2.62 -3.50
C ALA A 235 -7.71 -1.36 -3.28
N ARG A 236 -8.77 -1.49 -2.49
CA ARG A 236 -9.60 -0.38 -2.03
C ARG A 236 -9.67 -0.41 -0.50
N ALA A 237 -8.91 0.44 0.17
CA ALA A 237 -8.91 0.46 1.63
C ALA A 237 -10.06 1.32 2.17
N GLY A 238 -11.24 0.70 2.29
CA GLY A 238 -12.45 1.33 2.83
C GLY A 238 -13.34 1.97 1.78
N SER A 239 -14.58 2.26 2.17
CA SER A 239 -15.63 2.67 1.23
C SER A 239 -15.40 4.04 0.57
N SER A 240 -14.64 4.93 1.19
CA SER A 240 -14.20 6.21 0.62
C SER A 240 -12.77 6.16 0.08
N GLY A 241 -12.10 5.01 0.18
CA GLY A 241 -10.73 4.80 -0.27
C GLY A 241 -10.62 4.79 -1.80
N ARG A 242 -9.57 5.44 -2.30
CA ARG A 242 -9.16 5.38 -3.71
C ARG A 242 -8.58 4.01 -4.08
N LEU A 243 -8.77 3.65 -5.35
CA LEU A 243 -8.16 2.44 -5.93
C LEU A 243 -6.65 2.58 -5.98
N THR A 244 -5.95 1.57 -5.44
CA THR A 244 -4.48 1.48 -5.47
C THR A 244 -4.08 0.22 -6.22
N PRO A 245 -3.32 0.33 -7.32
CA PRO A 245 -2.94 -0.84 -8.11
C PRO A 245 -2.08 -1.82 -7.29
N LEU A 246 -2.46 -3.09 -7.28
CA LEU A 246 -1.68 -4.14 -6.62
C LEU A 246 -0.56 -4.62 -7.53
N VAL A 247 0.66 -4.18 -7.21
CA VAL A 247 1.88 -4.47 -7.97
C VAL A 247 2.98 -5.14 -7.14
N ILE A 248 2.71 -5.41 -5.86
CA ILE A 248 3.60 -6.16 -4.97
C ILE A 248 2.84 -7.33 -4.35
N ASN A 249 3.59 -8.28 -3.78
CA ASN A 249 3.01 -9.39 -3.06
C ASN A 249 2.24 -8.91 -1.82
N LEU A 250 1.17 -9.64 -1.51
CA LEU A 250 0.26 -9.33 -0.43
C LEU A 250 0.96 -9.41 0.94
N PRO A 251 0.50 -8.64 1.93
CA PRO A 251 1.11 -8.59 3.27
C PRO A 251 0.97 -9.94 3.98
N ARG A 252 1.88 -10.28 4.89
CA ARG A 252 1.89 -11.52 5.69
C ARG A 252 0.86 -11.49 6.83
N ASN A 253 -0.41 -11.36 6.46
CA ASN A 253 -1.53 -11.46 7.39
C ASN A 253 -2.73 -12.10 6.68
N GLU A 254 -3.72 -12.49 7.48
CA GLU A 254 -4.96 -13.15 7.03
C GLU A 254 -6.14 -12.17 6.92
N LYS A 255 -5.86 -10.85 6.98
CA LYS A 255 -6.91 -9.85 6.95
C LYS A 255 -7.58 -9.82 5.59
N THR A 256 -8.89 -9.66 5.62
CA THR A 256 -9.71 -9.48 4.42
C THR A 256 -9.24 -8.26 3.63
N MET A 257 -9.14 -8.42 2.31
CA MET A 257 -8.80 -7.33 1.40
C MET A 257 -9.93 -7.11 0.41
N ASP A 258 -10.31 -5.84 0.25
CA ASP A 258 -11.23 -5.39 -0.77
C ASP A 258 -10.46 -5.14 -2.07
N ILE A 259 -10.80 -5.87 -3.13
CA ILE A 259 -10.17 -5.79 -4.45
C ILE A 259 -11.20 -5.42 -5.51
N VAL A 260 -10.95 -4.32 -6.21
CA VAL A 260 -11.67 -3.97 -7.42
C VAL A 260 -10.88 -4.46 -8.62
N VAL A 261 -11.52 -5.26 -9.46
CA VAL A 261 -10.94 -5.81 -10.69
C VAL A 261 -11.34 -4.91 -11.85
N LEU A 262 -10.35 -4.36 -12.55
CA LEU A 262 -10.52 -3.58 -13.77
C LEU A 262 -10.11 -4.42 -14.98
N THR A 263 -10.72 -4.16 -16.14
CA THR A 263 -10.18 -4.64 -17.41
C THR A 263 -8.93 -3.83 -17.76
N THR A 264 -7.80 -4.49 -18.07
CA THR A 264 -6.49 -3.84 -18.24
C THR A 264 -6.49 -2.75 -19.32
N GLU A 265 -7.24 -2.94 -20.40
CA GLU A 265 -7.35 -1.96 -21.50
C GLU A 265 -8.46 -0.91 -21.29
N SER A 266 -9.13 -0.92 -20.13
CA SER A 266 -10.18 0.05 -19.83
C SER A 266 -9.61 1.45 -19.56
N PRO A 267 -10.38 2.52 -19.82
CA PRO A 267 -10.04 3.89 -19.39
C PRO A 267 -9.72 3.99 -17.89
N ALA A 268 -10.43 3.27 -17.03
CA ALA A 268 -10.17 3.26 -15.59
C ALA A 268 -8.78 2.69 -15.25
N ALA A 269 -8.37 1.62 -15.93
CA ALA A 269 -7.05 1.03 -15.74
C ALA A 269 -5.94 1.93 -16.30
N GLN A 270 -6.17 2.58 -17.44
CA GLN A 270 -5.23 3.54 -18.04
C GLN A 270 -5.02 4.80 -17.18
N ALA A 271 -6.01 5.16 -16.35
CA ALA A 271 -5.91 6.28 -15.42
C ALA A 271 -5.13 5.96 -14.12
N LEU A 272 -4.71 4.71 -13.92
CA LEU A 272 -3.90 4.32 -12.76
C LEU A 272 -2.49 4.90 -12.88
N VAL A 273 -1.97 5.36 -11.74
CA VAL A 273 -0.62 5.91 -11.63
C VAL A 273 0.25 4.95 -10.84
N TYR A 274 1.48 4.73 -11.31
CA TYR A 274 2.45 3.85 -10.67
C TYR A 274 3.70 4.62 -10.29
N PRO A 275 4.19 4.53 -9.04
CA PRO A 275 5.42 5.22 -8.63
C PRO A 275 6.66 4.49 -9.16
N TYR A 276 7.65 5.25 -9.64
CA TYR A 276 8.96 4.70 -9.99
C TYR A 276 9.90 4.75 -8.79
N VAL A 277 9.75 3.78 -7.87
CA VAL A 277 10.44 3.76 -6.57
C VAL A 277 11.89 3.28 -6.62
N ASP A 278 12.30 2.63 -7.71
CA ASP A 278 13.68 2.15 -7.91
C ASP A 278 14.53 3.14 -8.70
N ALA A 279 14.04 4.37 -8.92
CA ALA A 279 14.82 5.43 -9.51
C ALA A 279 15.97 5.84 -8.56
N PRO A 280 17.18 6.09 -9.09
CA PRO A 280 18.36 6.46 -8.29
C PRO A 280 18.14 7.72 -7.43
#